data_AF-A0A0B6Y5K9-F1
#
_entry.id   AF-A0A0B6Y5K9-F1
#
_cell.length_a   1.000
_cell.length_b   1.000
_cell.length_c   1.000
_cell.angle_alpha   90.00
_cell.angle_beta   90.00
_cell.angle_gamma   90.00
#
_symmetry.space_group_name_H-M   'P 1'
#
loop_
_entity.id
_entity.type
_entity.pdbx_description
1 polymer ?
#
loop_
_entity_poly.entity_id
_entity_poly.type
_entity_poly.pdbx_seq_one_letter_code
_entity_poly.pdbx_strand_id
1 'polypeptide(L)'
;CNHSEAGPICTCRKGYRLQADGKSCEDIDECRGATKCCTDLCSNNPGGYTCGCQPGFILSMDGCTCDDIDECLNGNGDCEQICVNSVGSFSCACSPGYIPRGKKCIPSEYRIEDRGPQRGDLPKLRFQTTPASLLQDESKYGNDFLSQELSDIPNIFRCIPGTFGPDCLFTCKNCLNGARCNQQQNACLCQPGWRGILCNEICP
;
A
#
# COMPACT_ATOMS: atom_id res chain seq x y z
N CYS A 1 -45.60 -17.55 27.02
CA CYS A 1 -46.64 -16.69 27.61
C CYS A 1 -47.10 -17.35 28.89
N ASN A 2 -47.25 -16.58 29.96
CA ASN A 2 -47.69 -17.05 31.26
C ASN A 2 -49.15 -16.64 31.46
N HIS A 3 -49.93 -17.48 32.12
CA HIS A 3 -51.30 -17.13 32.50
C HIS A 3 -51.26 -16.18 33.70
N SER A 4 -52.01 -15.09 33.63
CA SER A 4 -52.27 -14.18 34.74
C SER A 4 -53.78 -13.96 34.89
N GLU A 5 -54.22 -13.50 36.06
CA GLU A 5 -55.62 -13.17 36.35
C GLU A 5 -56.21 -12.11 35.39
N ALA A 6 -55.36 -11.32 34.71
CA ALA A 6 -55.76 -10.31 33.73
C ALA A 6 -55.68 -10.80 32.27
N GLY A 7 -55.33 -12.07 32.03
CA GLY A 7 -55.15 -12.66 30.70
C GLY A 7 -53.72 -13.20 30.44
N PRO A 8 -53.45 -13.74 29.25
CA PRO A 8 -52.13 -14.28 28.90
C PRO A 8 -51.10 -13.16 28.74
N ILE A 9 -50.02 -13.20 29.53
CA ILE A 9 -48.87 -12.29 29.43
C ILE A 9 -47.80 -12.95 28.56
N CYS A 10 -47.42 -12.32 27.46
CA CYS A 10 -46.32 -12.78 26.63
C CYS A 10 -45.01 -12.05 26.96
N THR A 11 -43.92 -12.81 26.96
CA THR A 11 -42.56 -12.33 27.24
C THR A 11 -41.63 -12.88 26.17
N CYS A 12 -40.66 -12.09 25.75
CA CYS A 12 -39.69 -12.49 24.74
C CYS A 12 -38.44 -13.13 25.35
N ARG A 13 -37.70 -13.88 24.54
CA ARG A 13 -36.37 -14.40 24.93
C ARG A 13 -35.38 -13.24 25.06
N LYS A 14 -34.26 -13.47 25.73
CA LYS A 14 -33.15 -12.49 25.78
C LYS A 14 -32.73 -12.14 24.34
N GLY A 15 -32.46 -10.85 24.09
CA GLY A 15 -32.14 -10.33 22.75
C GLY A 15 -33.37 -9.92 21.92
N TYR A 16 -34.58 -10.06 22.46
CA TYR A 16 -35.81 -9.70 21.75
C TYR A 16 -36.69 -8.76 22.57
N ARG A 17 -37.41 -7.86 21.89
CA ARG A 17 -38.41 -6.95 22.48
C ARG A 17 -39.82 -7.33 22.04
N LEU A 18 -40.78 -7.16 22.95
CA LEU A 18 -42.20 -7.40 22.65
C LEU A 18 -42.73 -6.25 21.79
N GLN A 19 -43.38 -6.58 20.68
CA GLN A 19 -44.01 -5.61 19.79
C GLN A 19 -45.33 -5.08 20.37
N ALA A 20 -45.85 -3.99 19.77
CA ALA A 20 -47.07 -3.32 20.23
C ALA A 20 -48.33 -4.21 20.18
N ASP A 21 -48.31 -5.30 19.43
CA ASP A 21 -49.37 -6.30 19.39
C ASP A 21 -49.46 -7.17 20.66
N GLY A 22 -48.47 -7.04 21.56
CA GLY A 22 -48.38 -7.79 22.81
C GLY A 22 -48.10 -9.28 22.64
N LYS A 23 -47.73 -9.74 21.44
CA LYS A 23 -47.63 -11.17 21.10
C LYS A 23 -46.36 -11.51 20.31
N SER A 24 -45.92 -10.63 19.43
CA SER A 24 -44.79 -10.86 18.54
C SER A 24 -43.50 -10.33 19.16
N CYS A 25 -42.40 -11.04 18.93
CA CYS A 25 -41.08 -10.67 19.41
C CYS A 25 -40.22 -10.22 18.23
N GLU A 26 -39.71 -9.00 18.31
CA GLU A 26 -38.76 -8.45 17.35
C GLU A 26 -37.36 -8.53 17.93
N ASP A 27 -36.40 -8.86 17.09
CA ASP A 27 -34.99 -8.85 17.44
C ASP A 27 -34.53 -7.44 17.82
N ILE A 28 -33.73 -7.34 18.88
CA ILE A 28 -33.14 -6.07 19.28
C ILE A 28 -31.85 -5.89 18.49
N ASP A 29 -31.79 -4.89 17.62
CA ASP A 29 -30.54 -4.57 16.92
C ASP A 29 -29.56 -3.88 17.89
N GLU A 30 -28.73 -4.67 18.56
CA GLU A 30 -27.75 -4.15 19.52
C GLU A 30 -26.65 -3.31 18.85
N CYS A 31 -26.45 -3.45 17.53
CA CYS A 31 -25.48 -2.66 16.77
C CYS A 31 -25.94 -1.22 16.55
N ARG A 32 -27.25 -0.94 16.60
CA ARG A 32 -27.83 0.40 16.46
C ARG A 32 -28.08 1.10 17.80
N GLY A 33 -27.83 0.42 18.92
CA GLY A 33 -28.04 0.95 20.26
C GLY A 33 -26.95 1.92 20.70
N ALA A 34 -27.29 2.82 21.64
CA ALA A 34 -26.33 3.73 22.27
C ALA A 34 -25.28 3.01 23.14
N THR A 35 -25.54 1.75 23.50
CA THR A 35 -24.66 0.89 24.31
C THR A 35 -23.97 -0.16 23.43
N LYS A 36 -23.50 0.23 22.24
CA LYS A 36 -22.74 -0.63 21.33
C LYS A 36 -21.46 -1.06 22.04
N CYS A 37 -21.30 -2.35 22.31
CA CYS A 37 -20.08 -2.88 22.94
C CYS A 37 -18.92 -2.95 21.94
N CYS A 38 -19.18 -3.28 20.67
CA CYS A 38 -18.15 -3.44 19.67
C CYS A 38 -17.49 -2.09 19.29
N THR A 39 -16.18 -1.97 19.48
CA THR A 39 -15.41 -0.80 18.99
C THR A 39 -15.49 -0.66 17.48
N ASP A 40 -15.21 -1.74 16.75
CA ASP A 40 -15.09 -1.71 15.29
C ASP A 40 -16.33 -2.26 14.60
N LEU A 41 -16.30 -3.55 14.25
CA LEU A 41 -17.33 -4.21 13.46
C LEU A 41 -18.39 -4.84 14.38
N CYS A 42 -19.65 -4.70 13.99
CA CYS A 42 -20.79 -5.30 14.69
C CYS A 42 -21.72 -5.95 13.66
N SER A 43 -22.06 -7.20 13.90
CA SER A 43 -23.06 -7.93 13.13
C SER A 43 -24.22 -8.31 14.04
N ASN A 44 -25.41 -7.80 13.72
CA ASN A 44 -26.63 -8.14 14.44
C ASN A 44 -27.13 -9.51 13.98
N ASN A 45 -27.39 -10.40 14.93
CA ASN A 45 -27.84 -11.76 14.69
C ASN A 45 -29.17 -11.98 15.44
N PRO A 46 -30.01 -12.96 15.05
CA PRO A 46 -31.22 -13.25 15.81
C PRO A 46 -30.90 -13.66 17.27
N GLY A 47 -31.32 -12.84 18.23
CA GLY A 47 -31.16 -13.06 19.67
C GLY A 47 -29.87 -12.52 20.29
N GLY A 48 -29.08 -11.75 19.53
CA GLY A 48 -27.87 -11.08 20.02
C GLY A 48 -26.95 -10.63 18.89
N TYR A 49 -25.71 -10.28 19.21
CA TYR A 49 -24.79 -9.74 18.21
C TYR A 49 -23.39 -10.33 18.35
N THR A 50 -22.60 -10.22 17.29
CA THR A 50 -21.19 -10.60 17.27
C THR A 50 -20.33 -9.41 16.90
N CYS A 51 -19.29 -9.18 17.70
CA CYS A 51 -18.27 -8.19 17.41
C CYS A 51 -17.16 -8.78 16.54
N GLY A 52 -16.54 -7.93 15.72
CA GLY A 52 -15.35 -8.26 14.95
C GLY A 52 -14.41 -7.06 14.89
N CYS A 53 -13.16 -7.33 14.52
CA CYS A 53 -12.10 -6.33 14.45
C CYS A 53 -11.64 -6.12 13.01
N GLN A 54 -11.10 -4.93 12.72
CA GLN A 54 -10.46 -4.67 11.44
C GLN A 54 -9.20 -5.55 11.25
N PRO A 55 -8.71 -5.74 10.01
CA PRO A 55 -7.44 -6.42 9.78
C PRO A 55 -6.31 -5.76 10.58
N GLY A 56 -5.44 -6.58 11.18
CA GLY A 56 -4.38 -6.10 12.09
C GLY A 56 -4.79 -6.06 13.57
N PHE A 57 -6.04 -6.42 13.90
CA PHE A 57 -6.54 -6.41 15.27
C PHE A 57 -7.20 -7.75 15.65
N ILE A 58 -7.21 -8.05 16.94
CA ILE A 58 -7.85 -9.22 17.53
C ILE A 58 -8.86 -8.80 18.60
N LEU A 59 -9.96 -9.55 18.70
CA LEU A 59 -10.99 -9.28 19.71
C LEU A 59 -10.45 -9.61 21.10
N SER A 60 -10.54 -8.64 22.00
CA SER A 60 -10.09 -8.79 23.39
C SER A 60 -10.99 -9.74 24.18
N MET A 61 -10.55 -10.09 25.40
CA MET A 61 -11.27 -11.03 26.27
C MET A 61 -12.63 -10.51 26.75
N ASP A 62 -12.85 -9.20 26.68
CA ASP A 62 -14.16 -8.59 26.97
C ASP A 62 -15.20 -8.84 25.87
N GLY A 63 -14.77 -9.35 24.70
CA GLY A 63 -15.61 -9.61 23.54
C GLY A 63 -16.07 -8.34 22.81
N CYS A 64 -15.48 -7.19 23.11
CA CYS A 64 -15.97 -5.88 22.71
C CYS A 64 -14.89 -4.97 22.14
N THR A 65 -13.71 -4.97 22.75
CA THR A 65 -12.57 -4.16 22.31
C THR A 65 -11.68 -4.91 21.32
N CYS A 66 -10.99 -4.16 20.48
CA CYS A 66 -10.06 -4.69 19.48
C CYS A 66 -8.65 -4.27 19.84
N ASP A 67 -7.81 -5.26 20.17
CA ASP A 67 -6.41 -5.07 20.52
C ASP A 67 -5.54 -5.23 19.27
N ASP A 68 -4.50 -4.41 19.17
CA ASP A 68 -3.51 -4.47 18.09
C ASP A 68 -2.78 -5.82 18.09
N ILE A 69 -2.65 -6.43 16.90
CA ILE A 69 -1.84 -7.63 16.74
C ILE A 69 -0.40 -7.18 16.49
N ASP A 70 0.49 -7.38 17.46
CA ASP A 70 1.91 -7.13 17.23
C ASP A 70 2.52 -8.26 16.38
N GLU A 71 2.60 -8.05 15.07
CA GLU A 71 3.14 -9.04 14.15
C GLU A 71 4.65 -9.26 14.33
N CYS A 72 5.36 -8.33 14.98
CA CYS A 72 6.79 -8.46 15.26
C CYS A 72 7.08 -9.53 16.31
N LEU A 73 6.12 -9.84 17.19
CA LEU A 73 6.26 -10.92 18.18
C LEU A 73 6.29 -12.31 17.53
N ASN A 74 5.78 -12.45 16.31
CA ASN A 74 5.80 -13.71 15.57
C ASN A 74 6.87 -13.69 14.49
N GLY A 75 8.04 -14.28 14.78
CA GLY A 75 9.10 -14.43 13.78
C GLY A 75 9.60 -13.10 13.21
N ASN A 76 9.60 -12.03 14.00
CA ASN A 76 10.00 -10.68 13.57
C ASN A 76 9.15 -10.16 12.39
N GLY A 77 7.88 -10.56 12.29
CA GLY A 77 7.01 -10.20 11.16
C GLY A 77 7.53 -10.72 9.80
N ASP A 78 8.39 -11.74 9.80
CA ASP A 78 9.24 -12.18 8.68
C ASP A 78 10.13 -11.08 8.07
N CYS A 79 10.41 -10.00 8.80
CA CYS A 79 11.38 -8.99 8.38
C CYS A 79 12.79 -9.58 8.40
N GLU A 80 13.59 -9.28 7.37
CA GLU A 80 14.98 -9.72 7.27
C GLU A 80 15.85 -9.18 8.41
N GLN A 81 15.58 -7.96 8.87
CA GLN A 81 16.37 -7.30 9.90
C GLN A 81 15.49 -6.80 11.06
N ILE A 82 14.90 -5.61 10.94
CA ILE A 82 14.20 -4.97 12.06
C ILE A 82 12.71 -4.92 11.75
N CYS A 83 11.89 -5.44 12.65
CA CYS A 83 10.44 -5.24 12.61
C CYS A 83 10.04 -4.08 13.50
N VAL A 84 9.14 -3.23 13.01
CA VAL A 84 8.58 -2.09 13.74
C VAL A 84 7.06 -2.24 13.73
N ASN A 85 6.49 -2.56 14.89
CA ASN A 85 5.05 -2.66 15.06
C ASN A 85 4.40 -1.27 15.06
N SER A 86 3.20 -1.17 14.52
CA SER A 86 2.39 0.04 14.49
C SER A 86 0.92 -0.32 14.68
N VAL A 87 0.09 0.64 15.10
CA VAL A 87 -1.33 0.32 15.33
C VAL A 87 -2.01 -0.08 14.01
N GLY A 88 -2.47 -1.33 13.94
CA GLY A 88 -3.14 -1.97 12.82
C GLY A 88 -2.22 -2.53 11.72
N SER A 89 -0.90 -2.48 11.89
CA SER A 89 0.05 -3.00 10.90
C SER A 89 1.50 -3.06 11.42
N PHE A 90 2.43 -3.49 10.59
CA PHE A 90 3.85 -3.40 10.89
C PHE A 90 4.65 -3.03 9.64
N SER A 91 5.89 -2.61 9.86
CA SER A 91 6.83 -2.34 8.78
C SER A 91 8.20 -2.93 9.07
N CYS A 92 8.93 -3.28 8.00
CA CYS A 92 10.31 -3.72 8.11
C CYS A 92 11.25 -2.52 7.91
N ALA A 93 12.16 -2.36 8.84
CA ALA A 93 13.27 -1.42 8.77
C ALA A 93 14.60 -2.17 8.56
N CYS A 94 15.58 -1.45 8.03
CA CYS A 94 16.90 -1.98 7.76
C CYS A 94 17.97 -1.20 8.55
N SER A 95 19.05 -1.91 8.87
CA SER A 95 20.25 -1.35 9.47
C SER A 95 20.90 -0.32 8.54
N PRO A 96 21.70 0.62 9.06
CA PRO A 96 22.42 1.58 8.23
C PRO A 96 23.21 0.91 7.09
N GLY A 97 23.13 1.50 5.89
CA GLY A 97 23.73 0.93 4.67
C GLY A 97 22.83 -0.04 3.89
N TYR A 98 21.57 -0.19 4.30
CA TYR A 98 20.56 -1.00 3.61
C TYR A 98 19.25 -0.21 3.43
N ILE A 99 18.53 -0.50 2.35
CA ILE A 99 17.18 0.02 2.09
C ILE A 99 16.15 -1.13 2.09
N PRO A 100 14.94 -0.89 2.61
CA PRO A 100 13.89 -1.91 2.63
C PRO A 100 13.29 -2.12 1.24
N ARG A 101 13.09 -3.38 0.87
CA ARG A 101 12.35 -3.82 -0.33
C ARG A 101 11.37 -4.91 0.07
N GLY A 102 10.18 -4.48 0.53
CA GLY A 102 9.23 -5.36 1.20
C GLY A 102 9.81 -5.82 2.54
N LYS A 103 9.87 -7.13 2.76
CA LYS A 103 10.46 -7.70 3.99
C LYS A 103 11.98 -7.87 3.93
N LYS A 104 12.62 -7.59 2.79
CA LYS A 104 14.07 -7.75 2.58
C LYS A 104 14.83 -6.44 2.70
N CYS A 105 16.10 -6.52 3.03
CA CYS A 105 17.03 -5.42 3.10
C CYS A 105 18.09 -5.57 2.01
N ILE A 106 18.13 -4.61 1.08
CA ILE A 106 19.16 -4.57 0.04
C ILE A 106 20.20 -3.52 0.39
N PRO A 107 21.51 -3.77 0.16
CA PRO A 107 22.52 -2.75 0.38
C PRO A 107 22.18 -1.46 -0.38
N SER A 108 22.25 -0.32 0.31
CA SER A 108 22.04 1.01 -0.29
C SER A 108 23.16 1.36 -1.29
N GLU A 109 24.32 0.74 -1.10
CA GLU A 109 25.47 0.78 -2.00
C GLU A 109 25.39 -0.44 -2.94
N TYR A 110 24.57 -0.39 -3.99
CA TYR A 110 24.89 -1.19 -5.17
C TYR A 110 26.15 -0.56 -5.77
N ARG A 111 27.31 -0.88 -5.20
CA ARG A 111 28.59 -0.69 -5.85
C ARG A 111 28.52 -1.55 -7.09
N ILE A 112 28.12 -0.97 -8.21
CA ILE A 112 28.63 -1.46 -9.49
C ILE A 112 30.13 -1.39 -9.26
N GLU A 113 30.77 -2.54 -9.08
CA GLU A 113 32.17 -2.62 -9.44
C GLU A 113 32.18 -2.36 -10.94
N ASP A 114 32.18 -1.07 -11.32
CA ASP A 114 32.69 -0.63 -12.60
C ASP A 114 34.16 -1.07 -12.55
N ARG A 115 34.38 -2.35 -12.89
CA ARG A 115 35.55 -2.74 -13.64
C ARG A 115 35.40 -1.97 -14.95
N GLY A 116 35.70 -0.66 -14.90
CA GLY A 116 35.83 0.16 -16.09
C GLY A 116 36.71 -0.58 -17.09
N PRO A 117 36.61 -0.27 -18.39
CA PRO A 117 37.36 -0.97 -19.42
C PRO A 117 38.82 -1.07 -18.98
N GLN A 118 39.34 -2.31 -18.93
CA GLN A 118 40.74 -2.51 -18.55
C GLN A 118 41.62 -1.74 -19.54
N ARG A 119 42.74 -1.22 -19.05
CA ARG A 119 43.68 -0.41 -19.84
C ARG A 119 44.15 -1.24 -21.06
N GLY A 120 43.50 -1.04 -22.21
CA GLY A 120 43.67 -1.86 -23.41
C GLY A 120 42.45 -1.85 -24.34
N ASP A 121 41.25 -1.59 -23.83
CA ASP A 121 40.02 -1.55 -24.63
C ASP A 121 39.70 -0.13 -25.11
N LEU A 122 40.49 0.40 -26.04
CA LEU A 122 40.00 1.49 -26.91
C LEU A 122 39.09 0.88 -27.98
N PRO A 123 37.82 1.30 -28.11
CA PRO A 123 37.05 0.96 -29.30
C PRO A 123 37.78 1.56 -30.49
N LYS A 124 38.20 0.73 -31.45
CA LYS A 124 38.59 1.24 -32.77
C LYS A 124 37.34 1.88 -33.37
N LEU A 125 37.23 3.20 -33.28
CA LEU A 125 36.24 3.96 -34.04
C LEU A 125 36.55 3.75 -35.52
N ARG A 126 35.89 2.76 -36.13
CA ARG A 126 35.88 2.57 -37.57
C ARG A 126 34.64 3.27 -38.10
N PHE A 127 34.81 4.50 -38.56
CA PHE A 127 33.81 5.15 -39.40
C PHE A 127 33.79 4.45 -40.75
N GLN A 128 32.78 3.62 -41.00
CA GLN A 128 32.41 3.22 -42.36
C GLN A 128 30.88 3.31 -42.50
N THR A 129 30.51 4.07 -43.52
CA THR A 129 29.17 4.49 -43.93
C THR A 129 28.19 3.32 -44.11
N THR A 130 26.93 3.55 -43.75
CA THR A 130 25.79 2.65 -43.99
C THR A 130 25.71 2.22 -45.46
N PRO A 131 25.79 0.92 -45.78
CA PRO A 131 25.29 0.40 -47.05
C PRO A 131 23.80 0.06 -46.89
N ALA A 132 22.97 0.68 -47.71
CA ALA A 132 21.57 0.32 -47.86
C ALA A 132 21.47 -0.98 -48.68
N SER A 133 21.49 -2.15 -48.02
CA SER A 133 20.99 -3.42 -48.57
C SER A 133 21.24 -4.56 -47.57
N LEU A 134 20.17 -5.06 -46.95
CA LEU A 134 19.85 -6.49 -46.76
C LEU A 134 18.88 -6.64 -45.59
N LEU A 135 17.60 -6.48 -45.94
CA LEU A 135 16.49 -7.19 -45.33
C LEU A 135 16.74 -8.70 -45.35
N GLN A 136 16.09 -9.40 -44.41
CA GLN A 136 15.78 -10.84 -44.32
C GLN A 136 16.58 -11.61 -43.26
N ASP A 137 15.96 -11.84 -42.09
CA ASP A 137 15.40 -13.15 -41.75
C ASP A 137 14.59 -13.08 -40.44
N GLU A 138 13.27 -13.18 -40.55
CA GLU A 138 12.32 -13.37 -39.44
C GLU A 138 11.97 -14.86 -39.40
N SER A 139 12.70 -15.68 -38.61
CA SER A 139 12.29 -17.07 -38.38
C SER A 139 12.94 -17.75 -37.16
N LYS A 140 12.53 -17.39 -35.93
CA LYS A 140 12.47 -18.37 -34.83
C LYS A 140 11.68 -17.87 -33.62
N TYR A 141 10.74 -18.72 -33.17
CA TYR A 141 9.79 -18.57 -32.07
C TYR A 141 8.48 -17.86 -32.43
N GLY A 142 7.54 -18.71 -32.86
CA GLY A 142 6.17 -18.34 -33.18
C GLY A 142 5.29 -18.09 -31.94
N ASN A 143 4.15 -17.50 -32.25
CA ASN A 143 3.09 -17.08 -31.35
C ASN A 143 2.01 -18.16 -31.24
N ASP A 144 1.57 -18.44 -30.02
CA ASP A 144 0.22 -18.85 -29.61
C ASP A 144 0.31 -18.85 -28.07
N PHE A 145 -0.41 -18.11 -27.23
CA PHE A 145 -1.83 -17.76 -27.18
C PHE A 145 -1.87 -16.81 -25.94
N LEU A 146 -2.20 -15.52 -26.00
CA LEU A 146 -3.56 -15.01 -26.02
C LEU A 146 -3.50 -13.52 -26.40
N SER A 147 -3.97 -13.24 -27.61
CA SER A 147 -4.28 -11.91 -28.11
C SER A 147 -5.48 -11.35 -27.34
N GLN A 148 -5.34 -10.19 -26.68
CA GLN A 148 -6.35 -9.13 -26.81
C GLN A 148 -5.86 -7.80 -26.21
N GLU A 149 -5.73 -6.81 -27.09
CA GLU A 149 -5.80 -5.35 -26.87
C GLU A 149 -4.69 -4.66 -26.04
N LEU A 150 -3.58 -4.34 -26.71
CA LEU A 150 -2.65 -3.27 -26.33
C LEU A 150 -2.78 -2.04 -27.26
N SER A 151 -4.01 -1.73 -27.67
CA SER A 151 -4.31 -0.56 -28.50
C SER A 151 -4.76 0.67 -27.71
N ASP A 152 -4.74 0.64 -26.37
CA ASP A 152 -5.05 1.81 -25.53
C ASP A 152 -4.16 1.89 -24.26
N ILE A 153 -2.84 2.09 -24.42
CA ILE A 153 -2.03 2.66 -23.32
C ILE A 153 -1.90 4.17 -23.55
N PRO A 154 -2.75 5.03 -22.95
CA PRO A 154 -2.42 6.43 -22.85
C PRO A 154 -1.27 6.58 -21.84
N ASN A 155 -0.15 7.18 -22.26
CA ASN A 155 0.85 7.88 -21.44
C ASN A 155 0.66 7.86 -19.90
N ILE A 156 1.05 6.80 -19.18
CA ILE A 156 0.86 6.67 -17.71
C ILE A 156 2.16 6.79 -16.89
N PHE A 157 3.05 7.73 -17.23
CA PHE A 157 4.09 8.18 -16.27
C PHE A 157 4.42 9.67 -16.43
N ARG A 158 3.49 10.47 -16.92
CA ARG A 158 3.66 11.93 -16.95
C ARG A 158 2.85 12.55 -15.84
N CYS A 159 3.54 13.22 -14.93
CA CYS A 159 2.91 14.03 -13.91
C CYS A 159 2.08 15.16 -14.52
N ILE A 160 1.04 15.57 -13.80
CA ILE A 160 0.22 16.72 -14.16
C ILE A 160 1.16 17.93 -14.32
N PRO A 161 0.97 18.80 -15.33
CA PRO A 161 1.76 20.01 -15.46
C PRO A 161 1.77 20.80 -14.16
N GLY A 162 2.95 20.94 -13.56
CA GLY A 162 3.16 21.57 -12.26
C GLY A 162 3.65 20.60 -11.19
N THR A 163 3.65 19.29 -11.44
CA THR A 163 4.14 18.25 -10.52
C THR A 163 5.22 17.36 -11.13
N PHE A 164 6.04 16.73 -10.29
CA PHE A 164 7.15 15.86 -10.68
C PHE A 164 7.55 14.89 -9.55
N GLY A 165 8.42 13.92 -9.87
CA GLY A 165 8.97 12.97 -8.90
C GLY A 165 8.17 11.66 -8.80
N PRO A 166 8.53 10.75 -7.86
CA PRO A 166 7.80 9.51 -7.64
C PRO A 166 6.35 9.82 -7.27
N ASP A 167 5.41 9.16 -7.95
CA ASP A 167 3.96 9.36 -7.81
C ASP A 167 3.49 10.83 -7.91
N CYS A 168 4.30 11.70 -8.53
CA CYS A 168 3.99 13.12 -8.71
C CYS A 168 3.77 13.90 -7.41
N LEU A 169 4.44 13.47 -6.33
CA LEU A 169 4.29 14.04 -4.99
C LEU A 169 4.83 15.47 -4.84
N PHE A 170 5.75 15.92 -5.71
CA PHE A 170 6.35 17.24 -5.62
C PHE A 170 5.73 18.21 -6.62
N THR A 171 5.56 19.47 -6.21
CA THR A 171 5.13 20.55 -7.10
C THR A 171 6.34 21.36 -7.55
N CYS A 172 6.28 22.01 -8.71
CA CYS A 172 7.32 22.91 -9.20
C CYS A 172 7.67 24.06 -8.23
N LYS A 173 6.77 24.38 -7.28
CA LYS A 173 7.02 25.36 -6.20
C LYS A 173 7.98 24.82 -5.13
N ASN A 174 8.17 23.51 -5.06
CA ASN A 174 9.09 22.88 -4.12
C ASN A 174 10.56 22.95 -4.58
N CYS A 175 10.85 23.46 -5.79
CA CYS A 175 12.21 23.72 -6.22
C CYS A 175 12.82 24.89 -5.43
N LEU A 176 13.90 24.64 -4.71
CA LEU A 176 14.56 25.62 -3.85
C LEU A 176 15.79 26.22 -4.54
N ASN A 177 16.32 27.31 -3.96
CA ASN A 177 17.60 27.91 -4.36
C ASN A 177 17.69 28.34 -5.84
N GLY A 178 16.58 28.87 -6.38
CA GLY A 178 16.51 29.35 -7.76
C GLY A 178 16.53 28.25 -8.82
N ALA A 179 16.25 27.00 -8.43
CA ALA A 179 16.17 25.88 -9.34
C ALA A 179 14.95 25.97 -10.28
N ARG A 180 15.10 25.43 -11.49
CA ARG A 180 14.04 25.40 -12.51
C ARG A 180 13.34 24.04 -12.51
N CYS A 181 12.03 24.01 -12.64
CA CYS A 181 11.29 22.74 -12.68
C CYS A 181 11.53 21.99 -14.01
N ASN A 182 11.83 20.68 -13.96
CA ASN A 182 11.91 19.81 -15.14
C ASN A 182 11.08 18.53 -14.97
N GLN A 183 9.89 18.55 -15.58
CA GLN A 183 8.93 17.45 -15.53
C GLN A 183 9.34 16.25 -16.39
N GLN A 184 10.26 16.41 -17.35
CA GLN A 184 10.75 15.30 -18.17
C GLN A 184 11.84 14.50 -17.46
N GLN A 185 12.53 15.13 -16.51
CA GLN A 185 13.58 14.49 -15.70
C GLN A 185 13.10 14.16 -14.28
N ASN A 186 11.81 14.37 -13.97
CA ASN A 186 11.20 14.10 -12.66
C ASN A 186 11.96 14.72 -11.46
N ALA A 187 12.60 15.88 -11.66
CA ALA A 187 13.39 16.57 -10.65
C ALA A 187 13.54 18.07 -10.94
N CYS A 188 14.00 18.85 -9.97
CA CYS A 188 14.42 20.24 -10.18
C CYS A 188 15.81 20.32 -10.84
N LEU A 189 15.97 21.23 -11.79
CA LEU A 189 17.25 21.61 -12.38
C LEU A 189 17.94 22.62 -11.45
N CYS A 190 18.93 22.14 -10.71
CA CYS A 190 19.62 22.93 -9.71
C CYS A 190 20.56 23.97 -10.31
N GLN A 191 20.68 25.11 -9.63
CA GLN A 191 21.75 26.07 -9.90
C GLN A 191 23.09 25.48 -9.44
N PRO A 192 24.23 25.94 -10.01
CA PRO A 192 25.55 25.52 -9.57
C PRO A 192 25.73 25.66 -8.05
N GLY A 193 26.30 24.63 -7.42
CA GLY A 193 26.46 24.57 -5.96
C GLY A 193 25.30 23.90 -5.21
N TRP A 194 24.23 23.48 -5.90
CA TRP A 194 23.10 22.77 -5.30
C TRP A 194 22.83 21.41 -5.97
N ARG A 195 22.36 20.44 -5.19
CA ARG A 195 21.98 19.08 -5.62
C ARG A 195 20.72 18.58 -4.90
N GLY A 196 20.23 17.41 -5.30
CA GLY A 196 19.03 16.76 -4.76
C GLY A 196 17.78 17.03 -5.60
N ILE A 197 16.72 16.23 -5.42
CA ILE A 197 15.49 16.29 -6.23
C ILE A 197 14.77 17.66 -6.15
N LEU A 198 14.96 18.37 -5.04
CA LEU A 198 14.43 19.73 -4.78
C LEU A 198 15.52 20.82 -4.76
N CYS A 199 16.78 20.48 -5.03
CA CYS A 199 17.93 21.39 -4.96
C CYS A 199 18.16 22.01 -3.57
N ASN A 200 17.88 21.25 -2.51
CA ASN A 200 17.99 21.66 -1.11
C ASN A 200 19.35 21.35 -0.47
N GLU A 201 20.21 20.60 -1.15
CA GLU A 201 21.52 20.21 -0.64
C GLU A 201 22.63 20.99 -1.35
N ILE A 202 23.69 21.34 -0.63
CA ILE A 202 24.87 22.01 -1.21
C ILE A 202 25.80 20.94 -1.81
N CYS A 203 26.35 21.21 -3.00
CA CYS A 203 27.40 20.35 -3.55
C CYS A 203 28.67 20.44 -2.70
N PRO A 204 29.29 19.30 -2.33
CA PRO A 204 30.56 19.30 -1.60
C PRO A 204 31.71 19.89 -2.42
#